data_AF-A0A8J3ZTN4-F1
#
_entry.id   AF-A0A8J3ZTN4-F1
#
_cell.length_a   1.000
_cell.length_b   1.000
_cell.length_c   1.000
_cell.angle_alpha   90.00
_cell.angle_beta   90.00
_cell.angle_gamma   90.00
#
_symmetry.space_group_name_H-M   'P 1'
#
loop_
_entity.id
_entity.type
_entity.pdbx_description
1 polymer ?
#
loop_
_entity_poly.entity_id
_entity_poly.type
_entity_poly.pdbx_seq_one_letter_code
_entity_poly.pdbx_strand_id
1 'polypeptide(L)'
;MLAVVADPVRWRLLAHLADGATRCVCDLQPVAAVAPNLLSYHLRVLREAGLVSAARRGRWMDYTVTADASARLRAALPAVGTAAGESR
;
A
#
# COMPACT_ATOMS: atom_id res chain seq x y z
N MET A 1 11.43 -2.07 -1.15
CA MET A 1 10.28 -2.00 -0.24
C MET A 1 10.07 -0.59 0.35
N LEU A 2 11.01 -0.04 1.13
CA LEU A 2 10.92 1.33 1.68
C LEU A 2 10.66 2.40 0.61
N ALA A 3 11.42 2.38 -0.50
CA ALA A 3 11.20 3.28 -1.64
C ALA A 3 9.80 3.17 -2.26
N VAL A 4 9.12 2.02 -2.12
CA VAL A 4 7.75 1.86 -2.59
C VAL A 4 6.81 2.64 -1.68
N VAL A 5 6.87 2.46 -0.36
CA VAL A 5 5.93 3.13 0.54
C VAL A 5 6.28 4.58 0.89
N ALA A 6 7.50 5.03 0.61
CA ALA A 6 7.93 6.41 0.82
C ALA A 6 7.28 7.43 -0.15
N ASP A 7 6.62 6.95 -1.21
CA ASP A 7 5.88 7.82 -2.12
C ASP A 7 4.52 8.20 -1.54
N PRO A 8 4.18 9.51 -1.53
CA PRO A 8 2.99 10.01 -0.84
C PRO A 8 1.69 9.50 -1.47
N VAL A 9 1.66 9.26 -2.78
CA VAL A 9 0.47 8.73 -3.48
C VAL A 9 0.27 7.27 -3.10
N ARG A 10 1.34 6.48 -3.13
CA ARG A 10 1.30 5.06 -2.73
C ARG A 10 0.94 4.90 -1.25
N TRP A 11 1.47 5.75 -0.38
CA TRP A 11 1.12 5.76 1.04
C TRP A 11 -0.36 6.08 1.27
N ARG A 12 -0.91 7.10 0.60
CA ARG A 12 -2.34 7.45 0.69
C ARG A 12 -3.24 6.31 0.23
N LEU A 13 -2.90 5.66 -0.88
CA LEU A 13 -3.65 4.51 -1.38
C LEU A 13 -3.63 3.34 -0.38
N LEU A 14 -2.46 3.03 0.19
CA LEU A 14 -2.33 1.97 1.20
C LEU A 14 -3.08 2.32 2.48
N ALA A 15 -2.96 3.55 2.98
CA ALA A 15 -3.67 4.01 4.16
C ALA A 15 -5.19 3.93 3.97
N HIS A 16 -5.67 4.28 2.78
CA HIS A 16 -7.08 4.15 2.45
C HIS A 16 -7.53 2.69 2.43
N LEU A 17 -6.72 1.78 1.89
CA LEU A 17 -6.99 0.33 1.83
C LEU A 17 -6.67 -0.44 3.14
N ALA A 18 -6.17 0.24 4.18
CA ALA A 18 -5.65 -0.41 5.40
C ALA A 18 -6.74 -1.06 6.27
N ASP A 19 -8.01 -0.69 6.07
CA ASP A 19 -9.18 -1.33 6.69
C ASP A 19 -9.48 -2.72 6.13
N GLY A 20 -8.74 -3.16 5.09
CA GLY A 20 -8.91 -4.45 4.44
C GLY A 20 -10.12 -4.50 3.49
N ALA A 21 -10.84 -3.41 3.30
CA ALA A 21 -11.97 -3.36 2.38
C ALA A 21 -11.49 -3.34 0.92
N THR A 22 -12.11 -4.19 0.11
CA THR A 22 -11.93 -4.23 -1.34
C THR A 22 -12.56 -2.99 -1.98
N ARG A 23 -11.79 -2.24 -2.77
CA ARG A 23 -12.26 -0.99 -3.42
C ARG A 23 -12.01 -1.00 -4.91
N CYS A 24 -12.92 -0.40 -5.67
CA CYS A 24 -12.77 -0.25 -7.11
C CYS A 24 -11.70 0.80 -7.42
N VAL A 25 -11.03 0.67 -8.57
CA VAL A 25 -10.13 1.72 -9.10
C VAL A 25 -10.80 3.10 -9.18
N CYS A 26 -12.12 3.16 -9.42
CA CYS A 26 -12.90 4.39 -9.42
C CYS A 26 -12.89 5.10 -8.07
N ASP A 27 -12.94 4.34 -6.98
CA ASP A 27 -12.96 4.86 -5.61
C ASP A 27 -11.56 5.33 -5.19
N LEU A 28 -10.52 4.73 -5.77
CA LEU A 28 -9.12 5.07 -5.52
C LEU A 28 -8.66 6.32 -6.28
N GLN A 29 -9.31 6.64 -7.40
CA GLN A 29 -8.97 7.80 -8.22
C GLN A 29 -9.06 9.14 -7.47
N PRO A 30 -10.18 9.49 -6.78
CA PRO A 30 -10.24 10.72 -5.99
C PRO A 30 -9.24 10.71 -4.82
N VAL A 31 -8.96 9.55 -4.24
CA VAL A 31 -8.01 9.39 -3.13
C VAL A 31 -6.57 9.66 -3.57
N ALA A 32 -6.21 9.29 -4.80
CA ALA A 32 -4.85 9.45 -5.33
C ALA A 32 -4.58 10.86 -5.87
N ALA A 33 -5.61 11.62 -6.26
CA ALA A 33 -5.49 12.99 -6.78
C ALA A 33 -4.41 13.16 -7.86
N VAL A 34 -4.25 12.14 -8.72
CA VAL A 34 -3.31 12.11 -9.85
C VAL A 34 -4.05 11.69 -11.12
N ALA A 35 -3.40 11.88 -12.28
CA ALA A 35 -3.92 11.42 -13.55
C ALA A 35 -4.14 9.89 -13.58
N PRO A 36 -5.16 9.37 -14.30
CA PRO A 36 -5.49 7.94 -14.34
C PRO A 36 -4.33 7.02 -14.77
N ASN A 37 -3.51 7.47 -15.72
CA ASN A 37 -2.33 6.71 -16.18
C ASN A 37 -1.30 6.54 -15.05
N LEU A 38 -1.10 7.60 -14.26
CA LEU A 38 -0.17 7.60 -13.14
C LEU A 38 -0.72 6.77 -11.98
N LEU A 39 -2.02 6.84 -11.70
CA LEU A 39 -2.69 5.96 -10.73
C LEU A 39 -2.46 4.48 -11.06
N SER A 40 -2.65 4.10 -12.32
CA SER A 40 -2.42 2.71 -12.78
C SER A 40 -0.97 2.27 -12.55
N TYR A 41 -0.01 3.16 -12.77
CA TYR A 41 1.40 2.92 -12.45
C TYR A 41 1.62 2.69 -10.95
N HIS A 42 1.10 3.57 -10.08
CA HIS A 42 1.25 3.41 -8.63
C HIS A 42 0.64 2.10 -8.12
N LEU A 43 -0.56 1.73 -8.60
CA LEU A 43 -1.23 0.48 -8.26
C LEU A 43 -0.46 -0.75 -8.75
N ARG A 44 0.14 -0.67 -9.94
CA ARG A 44 1.03 -1.71 -10.45
C ARG A 44 2.26 -1.89 -9.56
N VAL A 45 2.94 -0.81 -9.18
CA VAL A 45 4.11 -0.85 -8.30
C VAL A 45 3.76 -1.46 -6.93
N LEU A 46 2.61 -1.08 -6.35
CA LEU A 46 2.12 -1.66 -5.10
C LEU A 46 1.83 -3.16 -5.22
N ARG A 47 1.28 -3.59 -6.35
CA ARG A 47 1.00 -5.00 -6.63
C ARG A 47 2.27 -5.81 -6.81
N GLU A 48 3.24 -5.29 -7.57
CA GLU A 48 4.56 -5.92 -7.76
C GLU A 48 5.35 -6.02 -6.45
N ALA A 49 5.17 -5.07 -5.53
CA ALA A 49 5.72 -5.14 -4.18
C ALA A 49 4.97 -6.12 -3.25
N GLY A 50 3.88 -6.75 -3.72
CA GLY A 50 3.06 -7.66 -2.92
C GLY A 50 2.32 -6.98 -1.77
N LEU A 51 2.05 -5.67 -1.87
CA LEU A 51 1.34 -4.92 -0.83
C LEU A 51 -0.18 -4.94 -1.05
N VAL A 52 -0.61 -4.94 -2.31
CA VAL A 52 -2.02 -5.03 -2.70
C VAL A 52 -2.23 -6.19 -3.67
N SER A 53 -3.40 -6.82 -3.60
CA SER A 53 -3.91 -7.71 -4.63
C SER A 53 -4.87 -6.95 -5.53
N ALA A 54 -5.12 -7.50 -6.72
CA ALA A 54 -6.08 -6.93 -7.66
C ALA A 54 -6.97 -8.04 -8.21
N ALA A 55 -8.27 -7.80 -8.27
CA ALA A 55 -9.26 -8.73 -8.80
C ALA A 55 -10.11 -8.03 -9.87
N ARG A 56 -10.37 -8.72 -10.98
CA ARG A 56 -11.18 -8.15 -12.06
C ARG A 56 -12.67 -8.38 -11.79
N ARG A 57 -13.45 -7.31 -11.75
CA ARG A 57 -14.93 -7.32 -11.63
C ARG A 57 -15.54 -6.73 -12.89
N GLY A 58 -15.76 -7.61 -13.88
CA GLY A 58 -16.22 -7.20 -15.22
C GLY A 58 -15.17 -6.33 -15.93
N ARG A 59 -15.52 -5.08 -16.20
CA ARG A 59 -14.62 -4.07 -16.80
C ARG A 59 -13.75 -3.32 -15.80
N TRP A 60 -13.99 -3.52 -14.50
CA TRP A 60 -13.31 -2.81 -13.43
C TRP A 60 -12.27 -3.68 -12.75
N MET A 61 -11.30 -3.04 -12.11
CA MET A 61 -10.32 -3.71 -11.26
C MET A 61 -10.54 -3.24 -9.82
N ASP A 62 -10.75 -4.19 -8.93
CA ASP A 62 -10.83 -3.94 -7.50
C ASP A 62 -9.48 -4.26 -6.85
N TYR A 63 -9.13 -3.55 -5.79
CA TYR A 63 -7.87 -3.69 -5.05
C TYR A 63 -8.13 -3.88 -3.56
N THR A 64 -7.28 -4.68 -2.93
CA THR A 64 -7.34 -5.00 -1.50
C THR A 64 -5.91 -5.09 -0.95
N VAL A 65 -5.69 -4.67 0.29
CA VAL A 65 -4.40 -4.92 0.97
C VAL A 65 -4.21 -6.43 1.16
N THR A 66 -3.00 -6.92 0.89
CA THR A 66 -2.68 -8.35 1.10
C THR A 66 -2.52 -8.67 2.59
N ALA A 67 -2.83 -9.90 2.99
CA ALA A 67 -2.72 -10.34 4.38
C ALA A 67 -1.30 -10.12 4.96
N ASP A 68 -0.25 -10.40 4.17
CA ASP A 68 1.14 -10.24 4.64
C ASP A 68 1.71 -8.84 4.42
N ALA A 69 0.93 -7.86 3.95
CA ALA A 69 1.43 -6.50 3.69
C ALA A 69 2.11 -5.90 4.93
N SER A 70 1.50 -6.09 6.11
CA SER A 70 2.03 -5.60 7.38
C SER A 70 3.35 -6.27 7.76
N ALA A 71 3.49 -7.58 7.52
CA ALA A 71 4.72 -8.32 7.75
C ALA A 71 5.83 -7.86 6.80
N ARG A 72 5.52 -7.68 5.51
CA ARG A 72 6.45 -7.16 4.50
C ARG A 72 6.95 -5.75 4.84
N LEU A 73 6.07 -4.89 5.35
CA LEU A 73 6.45 -3.53 5.78
C LEU A 73 7.35 -3.56 7.00
N ARG A 74 7.01 -4.37 8.02
CA ARG A 74 7.84 -4.53 9.22
C ARG A 74 9.22 -5.07 8.89
N ALA A 75 9.32 -6.07 8.01
CA ALA A 75 10.59 -6.66 7.60
C ALA A 75 11.51 -5.67 6.83
N ALA A 76 10.93 -4.64 6.23
CA ALA A 76 11.68 -3.61 5.51
C ALA A 76 12.17 -2.47 6.40
N LEU A 77 11.64 -2.33 7.61
CA LEU A 77 12.11 -1.34 8.56
C LEU A 77 13.40 -1.88 9.23
N PRO A 78 14.43 -1.03 9.42
CA PRO A 78 15.51 -1.41 10.30
C PRO A 78 14.93 -1.69 11.69
N ALA A 79 15.47 -2.70 12.38
CA ALA A 79 15.09 -2.95 13.76
C ALA A 79 15.34 -1.67 14.55
N VAL A 80 14.27 -1.02 15.00
CA VAL A 80 14.42 0.07 15.96
C VAL A 80 14.89 -0.60 17.24
N GLY A 81 16.18 -0.42 17.55
CA GLY A 81 16.72 -0.82 18.84
C GLY A 81 15.90 -0.09 19.89
N THR A 82 15.02 -0.82 20.57
CA THR A 82 14.42 -0.32 21.80
C THR A 82 15.57 -0.30 22.79
N ALA A 83 16.22 0.86 22.93
CA ALA A 83 17.01 1.15 24.12
C ALA A 83 16.03 1.26 25.29
N ALA A 84 15.53 0.11 25.74
CA ALA A 84 14.91 -0.03 27.04
C ALA A 84 16.02 0.22 28.06
N GLY A 85 15.85 1.29 28.83
CA GLY A 85 16.89 1.91 29.64
C GLY A 85 17.59 0.96 30.62
N GLU A 86 18.91 1.05 30.61
CA GLU A 86 19.76 0.69 31.74
C GLU A 86 19.52 1.74 32.84
N SER A 87 18.71 1.42 33.85
CA SER A 87 18.70 2.16 35.11
C SER A 87 19.44 1.33 36.14
N ARG A 88 20.65 1.78 36.47
CA ARG A 88 21.45 1.32 37.60
C ARG A 88 21.26 2.27 38.77
#